data_AF-A0A4P9TJD2-F1
#
_entry.id   AF-A0A4P9TJD2-F1
#
_cell.length_a   1.000
_cell.length_b   1.000
_cell.length_c   1.000
_cell.angle_alpha   90.00
_cell.angle_beta   90.00
_cell.angle_gamma   90.00
#
_symmetry.space_group_name_H-M   'P 1'
#
loop_
_entity.id
_entity.type
_entity.pdbx_description
1 polymer ?
#
loop_
_entity_poly.entity_id
_entity_poly.type
_entity_poly.pdbx_seq_one_letter_code
_entity_poly.pdbx_strand_id
1 'polypeptide(L)' 'MSDFTEHHQKGVDAFTKSLEHKRQTCHGCGFEDTVLDSEWQTHVETEPRSGHILYRLTCPNCTETETVEIDI' A
#
# COMPACT_ATOMS: atom_id res chain seq x y z
N MET A 1 -7.34 -24.85 17.14
CA MET A 1 -6.90 -23.46 16.91
C MET A 1 -6.45 -23.44 15.46
N SER A 2 -7.17 -22.72 14.61
CA SER A 2 -7.17 -22.93 13.16
C SER A 2 -5.85 -22.51 12.52
N ASP A 3 -5.20 -23.43 11.80
CA ASP A 3 -4.03 -23.16 10.94
C ASP A 3 -4.25 -22.02 9.93
N PHE A 4 -5.52 -21.73 9.63
CA PHE A 4 -5.98 -20.64 8.77
C PHE A 4 -5.50 -19.24 9.23
N THR A 5 -5.43 -19.00 10.54
CA THR A 5 -4.98 -17.71 11.10
C THR A 5 -3.47 -17.51 11.01
N GLU A 6 -2.68 -18.59 11.05
CA GLU A 6 -1.21 -18.51 11.04
C GLU A 6 -0.66 -18.24 9.64
N HIS A 7 -1.24 -18.91 8.63
CA HIS A 7 -0.90 -18.65 7.23
C HIS A 7 -1.34 -17.26 6.78
N HIS A 8 -2.50 -16.79 7.23
CA HIS A 8 -2.97 -15.43 6.99
C HIS A 8 -2.04 -14.39 7.61
N GLN A 9 -1.63 -14.57 8.87
CA GLN A 9 -0.72 -13.64 9.54
C GLN A 9 0.66 -13.59 8.87
N LYS A 10 1.23 -14.74 8.48
CA LYS A 10 2.49 -14.77 7.72
C LYS A 10 2.38 -14.09 6.35
N GLY A 11 1.24 -14.25 5.67
CA GLY A 11 0.95 -13.56 4.42
C GLY A 11 0.90 -12.04 4.60
N VAL A 12 0.20 -11.57 5.64
CA VAL A 12 0.13 -10.15 6.01
C VAL A 12 1.50 -9.60 6.37
N ASP A 13 2.30 -10.30 7.18
CA ASP A 13 3.63 -9.82 7.60
C ASP A 13 4.62 -9.73 6.42
N ALA A 14 4.60 -10.72 5.51
CA ALA A 14 5.42 -10.70 4.31
C ALA A 14 4.99 -9.58 3.35
N PHE A 15 3.70 -9.30 3.30
CA PHE A 15 3.10 -8.23 2.51
C PHE A 15 3.41 -6.84 3.08
N THR A 16 3.29 -6.64 4.40
CA THR A 16 3.70 -5.39 5.05
C THR A 16 5.18 -5.13 4.81
N LYS A 17 6.03 -6.17 4.92
CA LYS A 17 7.47 -6.05 4.61
C LYS A 17 7.76 -5.72 3.15
N SER A 18 6.97 -6.22 2.19
CA SER A 18 7.19 -5.89 0.78
C SER A 18 6.83 -4.44 0.48
N LEU A 19 5.85 -3.90 1.20
CA LEU A 19 5.41 -2.51 1.10
C LEU A 19 6.31 -1.51 1.84
N GLU A 20 6.89 -1.90 2.99
CA GLU A 20 7.87 -1.09 3.75
C GLU A 20 9.03 -0.63 2.86
N HIS A 21 9.43 -1.45 1.88
CA HIS A 21 10.54 -1.15 0.98
C HIS A 21 10.09 -0.61 -0.37
N LYS A 22 8.77 -0.55 -0.66
CA LYS A 22 8.25 -0.06 -1.93
C LYS A 22 8.31 1.46 -1.91
N ARG A 23 9.12 2.06 -2.79
CA ARG A 23 9.19 3.51 -2.99
C ARG A 23 8.21 3.92 -4.07
N GLN A 24 7.53 5.05 -3.87
CA GLN A 24 6.66 5.66 -4.85
C GLN A 24 7.11 7.09 -5.10
N THR A 25 7.24 7.43 -6.37
CA THR A 25 7.44 8.80 -6.83
C THR A 25 6.09 9.37 -7.27
N CYS A 26 5.78 10.59 -6.82
CA CYS A 26 4.65 11.38 -7.28
C CYS A 26 4.91 11.87 -8.70
N HIS A 27 3.97 11.63 -9.61
CA HIS A 27 4.11 12.04 -10.99
C HIS A 27 3.99 13.57 -11.18
N GLY A 28 3.22 14.27 -10.34
CA GLY A 28 3.03 15.72 -10.48
C GLY A 28 4.17 16.58 -9.96
N CYS A 29 4.82 16.20 -8.86
CA CYS A 29 5.85 17.05 -8.24
C CYS A 29 7.21 16.37 -8.04
N GLY A 30 7.33 15.06 -8.33
CA GLY A 30 8.57 14.31 -8.17
C GLY A 30 8.93 13.99 -6.72
N PHE A 31 8.03 14.22 -5.76
CA PHE A 31 8.21 13.74 -4.39
C PHE A 31 8.37 12.23 -4.39
N GLU A 32 9.41 11.71 -3.73
CA GLU A 32 9.69 10.28 -3.68
C GLU A 32 9.92 9.85 -2.25
N ASP A 33 9.16 8.86 -1.80
CA ASP A 33 9.30 8.26 -0.48
C ASP A 33 8.76 6.83 -0.45
N THR A 34 8.89 6.11 0.66
CA THR A 34 8.29 4.78 0.85
C THR A 34 6.77 4.84 0.87
N VAL A 35 6.10 3.77 0.44
CA VAL A 35 4.62 3.67 0.42
C VAL A 35 4.05 3.54 1.83
N LEU A 36 4.78 2.87 2.72
CA LEU A 36 4.48 2.78 4.16
C LEU A 36 5.48 3.61 4.97
N ASP A 37 5.05 4.07 6.13
CA ASP A 37 5.84 4.85 7.11
C ASP A 37 6.47 6.15 6.56
N SER A 38 5.80 6.79 5.59
CA SER A 38 6.24 8.05 4.98
C SER A 38 5.24 9.19 5.19
N GLU A 39 5.55 10.36 4.62
CA GLU A 39 4.63 11.51 4.58
C GLU A 39 3.48 11.34 3.58
N TRP A 40 3.47 10.25 2.79
CA TRP A 40 2.32 9.92 1.97
C TRP A 40 1.08 9.70 2.84
N GLN A 41 -0.02 10.40 2.52
CA GLN A 41 -1.30 10.11 3.15
C GLN A 41 -1.90 8.88 2.48
N THR A 42 -1.77 7.73 3.15
CA THR A 42 -2.18 6.43 2.64
C THR A 42 -3.62 6.09 3.04
N HIS A 43 -4.45 5.77 2.06
CA HIS A 43 -5.79 5.23 2.25
C HIS A 43 -5.89 3.85 1.61
N VAL A 44 -6.35 2.87 2.39
CA VAL A 44 -6.47 1.48 1.94
C VAL A 44 -7.93 1.18 1.65
N GLU A 45 -8.22 0.84 0.40
CA GLU A 45 -9.54 0.43 -0.05
C GLU A 45 -9.48 -1.02 -0.52
N THR A 46 -10.47 -1.83 -0.14
CA THR A 46 -10.61 -3.17 -0.70
C THR A 46 -11.64 -3.11 -1.82
N GLU A 47 -11.25 -3.52 -3.04
CA GLU A 47 -12.17 -3.56 -4.17
C GLU A 47 -13.19 -4.69 -3.94
N PRO A 48 -14.50 -4.38 -3.81
CA PRO A 48 -15.50 -5.37 -3.41
C PRO A 48 -15.72 -6.51 -4.42
N ARG A 49 -15.32 -6.30 -5.68
CA ARG A 49 -15.58 -7.23 -6.78
C ARG A 49 -14.45 -8.22 -7.03
N SER A 50 -13.21 -7.79 -6.86
CA SER A 50 -12.02 -8.60 -7.14
C SER A 50 -11.33 -9.09 -5.87
N GLY A 51 -11.60 -8.45 -4.73
CA GLY A 51 -10.88 -8.72 -3.49
C GLY A 51 -9.46 -8.15 -3.45
N HIS A 52 -9.05 -7.38 -4.47
CA HIS A 52 -7.76 -6.70 -4.48
C HIS A 52 -7.73 -5.56 -3.46
N ILE A 53 -6.54 -5.34 -2.90
CA ILE A 53 -6.29 -4.23 -1.98
C ILE A 53 -5.66 -3.09 -2.77
N LEU A 54 -6.35 -1.95 -2.79
CA LEU A 54 -5.94 -0.72 -3.44
C LEU A 54 -5.36 0.24 -2.40
N TYR A 55 -4.13 0.70 -2.65
CA TYR A 55 -3.49 1.73 -1.84
C TYR A 55 -3.56 3.04 -2.60
N ARG A 56 -4.34 3.99 -2.09
CA ARG A 56 -4.31 5.37 -2.57
C ARG A 56 -3.31 6.16 -1.75
N LEU A 57 -2.36 6.79 -2.41
CA LEU A 57 -1.31 7.60 -1.80
C LEU A 57 -1.53 9.04 -2.23
N THR A 58 -1.82 9.92 -1.28
CA THR A 58 -1.94 11.36 -1.56
C THR A 58 -0.62 12.04 -1.26
N CYS A 59 -0.06 12.73 -2.25
CA CYS A 59 1.22 13.41 -2.14
C CYS A 59 1.10 14.60 -1.17
N PRO A 60 2.00 14.73 -0.17
CA PRO A 60 1.94 15.85 0.76
C PRO A 60 2.25 17.20 0.09
N ASN A 61 2.98 17.19 -1.03
CA ASN A 61 3.48 18.41 -1.68
C ASN A 61 2.50 19.00 -2.70
N CYS A 62 1.86 18.17 -3.53
CA CYS A 62 0.96 18.62 -4.59
C CYS A 62 -0.46 18.10 -4.47
N THR A 63 -0.77 17.30 -3.44
CA THR A 63 -2.09 16.68 -3.21
C THR A 63 -2.58 15.76 -4.32
N GLU A 64 -1.74 15.43 -5.30
CA GLU A 64 -2.05 14.41 -6.30
C GLU A 64 -2.13 13.03 -5.66
N THR A 65 -3.04 12.22 -6.18
CA THR A 65 -3.27 10.86 -5.71
C THR A 65 -2.66 9.86 -6.67
N GLU A 66 -1.79 9.01 -6.16
CA GLU A 66 -1.28 7.82 -6.85
C GLU A 66 -2.05 6.60 -6.37
N THR A 67 -2.36 5.67 -7.28
CA THR A 67 -2.97 4.39 -6.92
C THR A 67 -1.95 3.28 -7.12
N VAL A 68 -1.67 2.55 -6.06
CA VAL A 68 -0.82 1.37 -6.07
C VAL A 68 -1.71 0.15 -5.87
N GLU A 69 -1.91 -0.60 -6.94
CA GLU A 69 -2.46 -1.95 -6.87
C GLU A 69 -1.39 -2.90 -6.32
N ILE A 70 -1.81 -3.79 -5.43
CA ILE A 70 -0.96 -4.86 -4.94
C ILE A 70 -1.69 -6.18 -5.19
N ASP A 71 -1.20 -6.88 -6.21
CA ASP A 71 -1.57 -8.26 -6.48
C ASP A 71 -0.95 -9.16 -5.41
N ILE A 72 -1.79 -10.02 -4.82
CA ILE A 72 -1.41 -11.04 -3.83
C ILE A 72 -1.61 -12.42 -4.45
#